data_AF-A0A4Y4X4G6-F1
#
_entry.id   AF-A0A4Y4X4G6-F1
#
_cell.length_a   1.000
_cell.length_b   1.000
_cell.length_c   1.000
_cell.angle_alpha   90.00
_cell.angle_beta   90.00
_cell.angle_gamma   90.00
#
_symmetry.space_group_name_H-M   'P 1'
#
loop_
_entity.id
_entity.type
_entity.pdbx_description
1 polymer ?
#
loop_
_entity_poly.entity_id
_entity_poly.type
_entity_poly.pdbx_seq_one_letter_code
_entity_poly.pdbx_strand_id
1 'polypeptide(L)'
;VVFWDNSVYRNGEHSPKFTLKIHRPLKFSDIKKDMSLTIAEAYMDGVIDIEGSMDEVMHSLYLQTNYEHLHKHDGAKAIQKPLKESSNISKHYDLG
;
A
#
# COMPACT_ATOMS: atom_id res chain seq x y z
N VAL A 1 -0.13 8.24 -13.16
CA VAL A 1 0.20 9.42 -12.34
C VAL A 1 0.20 10.62 -13.25
N VAL A 2 -0.52 11.67 -12.89
CA VAL A 2 -0.49 12.98 -13.53
C VAL A 2 0.20 13.93 -12.54
N PHE A 3 1.29 14.56 -12.97
CA PHE A 3 2.05 15.49 -12.14
C PHE A 3 1.51 16.93 -12.25
N TRP A 4 2.00 17.80 -11.39
CA TRP A 4 1.59 19.21 -11.29
C TRP A 4 1.91 20.03 -12.55
N ASP A 5 2.83 19.54 -13.39
CA ASP A 5 3.22 20.12 -14.68
C ASP A 5 2.45 19.51 -15.86
N ASN A 6 1.39 18.73 -15.59
CA ASN A 6 0.62 17.93 -16.54
C ASN A 6 1.40 16.80 -17.22
N SER A 7 2.63 16.51 -16.79
CA SER A 7 3.32 15.31 -17.28
C SER A 7 2.61 14.05 -16.77
N VAL A 8 2.62 13.01 -17.60
CA VAL A 8 1.90 11.76 -17.31
C VAL A 8 2.89 10.61 -17.28
N TYR A 9 2.92 9.91 -16.15
CA TYR A 9 3.63 8.65 -16.01
C TYR A 9 2.63 7.49 -15.90
N ARG A 10 2.78 6.50 -16.77
CA ARG A 10 1.99 5.27 -16.75
C ARG A 10 2.88 4.11 -16.32
N ASN A 11 2.42 3.38 -15.31
CA ASN A 11 3.07 2.16 -14.86
C ASN A 11 2.33 0.95 -15.46
N GLY A 12 3.06 0.10 -16.19
CA GLY A 12 2.50 -1.06 -16.90
C GLY A 12 1.87 -0.74 -18.26
N GLU A 13 1.52 -1.80 -19.00
CA GLU A 13 1.01 -1.72 -20.38
C GLU A 13 -0.53 -1.73 -20.44
N HIS A 14 -1.19 -2.25 -19.41
CA HIS A 14 -2.65 -2.35 -19.33
C HIS A 14 -3.31 -1.03 -18.93
N SER A 15 -4.63 -0.92 -19.18
CA SER A 15 -5.41 0.24 -18.78
C SER A 15 -5.29 0.47 -17.26
N PRO A 16 -4.99 1.70 -16.81
CA PRO A 16 -4.82 1.98 -15.39
C PRO A 16 -6.15 1.78 -14.65
N LYS A 17 -6.11 1.05 -13.53
CA LYS A 17 -7.28 0.89 -12.64
C LYS A 17 -7.55 2.12 -11.77
N PHE A 18 -6.51 2.93 -11.56
CA PHE A 18 -6.59 4.20 -10.86
C PHE A 18 -5.54 5.17 -11.39
N THR A 19 -5.75 6.46 -11.14
CA THR A 19 -4.85 7.55 -11.48
C THR A 19 -4.61 8.41 -10.24
N LEU A 20 -3.34 8.61 -9.89
CA LEU A 20 -2.93 9.62 -8.91
C LEU A 20 -2.69 10.95 -9.61
N LYS A 21 -3.32 12.02 -9.16
CA LYS A 21 -3.11 13.40 -9.60
C LYS A 21 -2.35 14.15 -8.51
N ILE A 22 -1.22 14.74 -8.85
CA ILE A 22 -0.38 15.47 -7.91
C ILE A 22 -0.50 16.96 -8.24
N HIS A 23 -1.07 17.76 -7.35
CA HIS A 23 -1.40 19.17 -7.63
C HIS A 23 -0.23 20.13 -7.42
N ARG A 24 0.77 19.73 -6.64
CA ARG A 24 1.99 20.53 -6.40
C ARG A 24 3.24 19.64 -6.36
N PRO A 25 4.44 20.20 -6.59
CA PRO A 25 5.68 19.48 -6.38
C PRO A 25 5.76 18.88 -4.97
N LEU A 26 6.12 17.60 -4.89
CA LEU A 26 6.43 16.92 -3.63
C LEU A 26 7.81 17.34 -3.13
N LYS A 27 7.91 17.71 -1.86
CA LYS A 27 9.17 18.00 -1.17
C LYS A 27 9.62 16.77 -0.42
N PHE A 28 10.92 16.65 -0.15
CA PHE A 28 11.44 15.59 0.72
C PHE A 28 10.79 15.59 2.11
N SER A 29 10.37 16.76 2.61
CA SER A 29 9.64 16.90 3.87
C SER A 29 8.24 16.27 3.85
N ASP A 30 7.64 16.10 2.66
CA ASP A 30 6.32 15.48 2.53
C ASP A 30 6.41 13.95 2.66
N ILE A 31 7.59 13.36 2.42
CA ILE A 31 7.79 11.91 2.43
C ILE A 31 8.13 11.44 3.84
N LYS A 32 7.21 10.70 4.45
CA LYS A 32 7.41 10.07 5.76
C LYS A 32 8.00 8.67 5.59
N LYS A 33 8.47 8.10 6.71
CA LYS A 33 8.95 6.70 6.76
C LYS A 33 7.84 5.70 6.39
N ASP A 34 6.59 6.04 6.69
CA ASP A 34 5.40 5.27 6.32
C ASP A 34 4.77 5.89 5.07
N MET A 35 4.81 5.15 3.95
CA MET A 35 4.25 5.62 2.68
C MET A 35 2.73 5.64 2.67
N SER A 36 2.08 4.71 3.35
CA SER A 36 0.62 4.68 3.50
C SER A 36 0.13 5.95 4.21
N LEU A 37 0.80 6.34 5.29
CA LEU A 37 0.49 7.59 6.01
C LEU A 37 0.78 8.82 5.14
N THR A 38 1.90 8.83 4.43
CA THR A 38 2.27 9.92 3.51
C THR A 38 1.18 10.18 2.47
N ILE A 39 0.69 9.11 1.81
CA ILE A 39 -0.33 9.22 0.78
C ILE A 39 -1.67 9.65 1.39
N ALA A 40 -2.03 9.11 2.55
CA ALA A 40 -3.27 9.48 3.24
C ALA A 40 -3.31 10.97 3.61
N GLU A 41 -2.23 11.50 4.18
CA GLU A 41 -2.13 12.92 4.53
C GLU A 41 -2.11 13.81 3.30
N ALA A 42 -1.33 13.44 2.28
CA ALA A 42 -1.29 14.20 1.03
C ALA A 42 -2.66 14.23 0.33
N TYR A 43 -3.47 13.17 0.46
CA TYR A 43 -4.84 13.15 -0.03
C TYR A 43 -5.75 14.08 0.78
N MET A 44 -5.68 14.02 2.12
CA MET A 44 -6.46 14.91 3.00
C MET A 44 -6.12 16.39 2.80
N ASP A 45 -4.85 16.70 2.56
CA ASP A 45 -4.36 18.05 2.32
C ASP A 45 -4.62 18.55 0.88
N GLY A 46 -5.23 17.72 0.02
CA GLY A 46 -5.51 18.04 -1.38
C GLY A 46 -4.26 18.16 -2.26
N VAL A 47 -3.11 17.68 -1.78
CA VAL A 47 -1.86 17.61 -2.55
C VAL A 47 -1.94 16.51 -3.60
N ILE A 48 -2.62 15.41 -3.28
CA ILE A 48 -2.88 14.29 -4.17
C ILE A 48 -4.39 14.08 -4.29
N ASP A 49 -4.87 13.86 -5.50
CA ASP A 49 -6.20 13.31 -5.76
C ASP A 49 -6.11 11.92 -6.39
N ILE A 50 -7.14 11.13 -6.17
CA ILE A 50 -7.23 9.75 -6.64
C ILE A 50 -8.48 9.61 -7.49
N GLU A 51 -8.31 9.14 -8.71
CA GLU A 51 -9.42 8.76 -9.60
C GLU A 51 -9.38 7.26 -9.86
N GLY A 52 -10.54 6.60 -9.85
CA GLY A 52 -10.66 5.15 -10.08
C GLY A 52 -10.83 4.35 -8.79
N SER A 53 -10.32 3.11 -8.77
CA SER A 53 -10.55 2.18 -7.65
C SER A 53 -9.67 2.49 -6.44
N MET A 54 -10.29 2.91 -5.34
CA MET A 54 -9.61 3.11 -4.05
C MET A 54 -9.10 1.78 -3.46
N ASP A 55 -9.83 0.68 -3.66
CA ASP A 55 -9.40 -0.64 -3.19
C ASP A 55 -8.06 -1.05 -3.81
N GLU A 56 -7.88 -0.78 -5.10
CA GLU A 56 -6.63 -1.07 -5.81
C GLU A 56 -5.48 -0.17 -5.34
N VAL A 57 -5.77 1.08 -4.97
CA VAL A 57 -4.78 1.97 -4.33
C VAL A 57 -4.36 1.38 -2.99
N MET A 58 -5.32 1.04 -2.13
CA MET A 58 -5.01 0.56 -0.80
C MET A 58 -4.32 -0.80 -0.82
N HIS A 59 -4.71 -1.69 -1.74
CA HIS A 59 -4.01 -2.94 -1.99
C HIS A 59 -2.56 -2.71 -2.40
N SER A 60 -2.31 -1.78 -3.33
CA SER A 60 -0.96 -1.43 -3.77
C SER A 60 -0.10 -0.87 -2.63
N LEU A 61 -0.66 0.03 -1.82
CA LEU A 61 0.02 0.59 -0.65
C LEU A 61 0.33 -0.49 0.39
N TYR A 62 -0.61 -1.39 0.65
CA TYR A 62 -0.41 -2.50 1.59
C TYR A 62 0.76 -3.40 1.16
N LEU A 63 0.78 -3.82 -0.11
CA LEU A 63 1.84 -4.66 -0.66
C LEU A 63 3.20 -3.98 -0.54
N GLN A 64 3.27 -2.69 -0.83
CA GLN A 64 4.52 -1.94 -0.82
C GLN A 64 5.02 -1.67 0.61
N THR A 65 4.14 -1.25 1.54
CA THR A 65 4.51 -1.00 2.94
C THR A 65 4.93 -2.28 3.65
N ASN A 66 4.34 -3.43 3.30
CA ASN A 66 4.59 -4.72 3.95
C ASN A 66 5.53 -5.64 3.17
N TYR A 67 6.15 -5.16 2.09
CA TYR A 67 6.96 -5.98 1.16
C TYR A 67 7.94 -6.91 1.89
N GLU A 68 8.76 -6.37 2.79
CA GLU A 68 9.74 -7.15 3.58
C GLU A 68 9.09 -8.24 4.45
N HIS A 69 7.89 -7.98 5.01
CA HIS A 69 7.16 -8.95 5.81
C HIS A 69 6.51 -10.03 4.95
N LEU A 70 5.91 -9.65 3.82
CA LEU A 70 5.24 -10.56 2.90
C LEU A 70 6.24 -11.51 2.24
N HIS A 71 7.43 -11.03 1.91
CA HIS A 71 8.47 -11.80 1.20
C HIS A 71 9.52 -12.44 2.12
N LYS A 72 9.36 -12.32 3.45
CA LYS A 72 10.30 -12.84 4.46
C LYS A 72 10.62 -14.34 4.31
N HIS A 73 9.69 -15.10 3.75
CA HIS A 73 9.75 -16.56 3.66
C HIS A 73 9.75 -17.10 2.22
N ASP A 74 9.87 -16.25 1.21
CA ASP A 74 9.84 -16.67 -0.20
C ASP A 74 10.97 -17.64 -0.57
N GLY A 75 12.09 -17.57 0.14
CA GLY A 75 13.22 -18.51 0.01
C GLY A 75 13.22 -19.66 1.01
N ALA A 76 12.23 -19.76 1.90
CA ALA A 76 12.20 -20.80 2.92
C ALA A 76 11.78 -22.14 2.32
N LYS A 77 12.68 -23.12 2.33
CA LYS A 77 12.30 -24.52 2.04
C LYS A 77 11.40 -25.00 3.17
N ALA A 78 10.23 -25.55 2.81
CA ALA A 78 9.29 -26.12 3.76
C ALA A 78 9.94 -27.29 4.51
N ILE A 79 10.48 -27.04 5.70
CA ILE A 79 10.84 -28.11 6.64
C ILE A 79 9.56 -28.47 7.38
N GLN A 80 8.87 -29.50 6.89
CA GLN A 80 7.74 -30.09 7.62
C GLN A 80 8.29 -30.74 8.90
N LYS A 81 8.33 -29.98 9.99
CA LYS A 81 8.36 -30.58 11.33
C LYS A 81 6.92 -30.90 11.72
N PRO A 82 6.62 -32.10 12.24
CA PRO A 82 5.31 -32.36 12.82
C PRO A 82 5.14 -31.45 14.04
N LEU A 83 4.35 -30.37 13.88
CA LEU A 83 4.04 -29.45 14.96
C LEU A 83 2.94 -30.09 15.82
N LYS A 84 3.29 -30.40 17.07
CA LYS A 84 2.30 -30.63 18.14
C LYS A 84 1.43 -29.37 18.24
N GLU A 85 0.15 -29.52 17.92
CA GLU A 85 -0.86 -28.51 18.17
C GLU A 85 -1.00 -28.31 19.68
N SER A 86 -0.64 -27.13 20.18
CA SER A 86 -0.97 -26.75 21.55
C SER A 86 -1.38 -25.28 21.60
N SER A 87 -2.68 -25.10 21.87
CA SER A 87 -3.26 -24.05 22.72
C SER A 87 -2.85 -22.59 22.43
N ASN A 88 -3.67 -21.89 21.64
CA ASN A 88 -4.11 -20.51 21.96
C ASN A 88 -5.30 -20.12 21.07
N ILE A 89 -6.52 -20.47 21.51
CA ILE A 89 -7.75 -19.85 21.01
C ILE A 89 -8.31 -19.02 22.15
N SER A 90 -8.02 -17.73 22.16
CA SER A 90 -8.82 -16.74 22.87
C SER A 90 -8.44 -15.36 22.35
N LYS A 91 -9.28 -14.80 21.46
CA LYS A 91 -9.83 -13.42 21.49
C LYS A 91 -10.94 -13.35 20.43
N HIS A 92 -12.17 -13.59 20.83
CA HIS A 92 -13.34 -13.22 20.04
C HIS A 92 -13.64 -11.76 20.33
N TYR A 93 -13.79 -10.92 19.30
CA TYR A 93 -14.46 -9.63 19.46
C TYR A 93 -15.94 -9.84 19.11
N ASP A 94 -16.80 -9.33 19.98
CA ASP A 94 -18.23 -9.24 19.76
C ASP A 94 -18.46 -7.98 18.91
N LEU A 95 -18.88 -8.16 17.65
CA LEU A 95 -19.33 -7.07 16.81
C LEU A 95 -20.86 -7.09 16.88
N GLY A 96 -21.40 -6.17 17.69
CA GLY A 96 -22.84 -6.00 17.90
C GLY A 96 -23.60 -5.52 16.67
#